data_AF-A0A9P8DHY6-F1
#
_entry.id   AF-A0A9P8DHY6-F1
#
_cell.length_a   1.000
_cell.length_b   1.000
_cell.length_c   1.000
_cell.angle_alpha   90.00
_cell.angle_beta   90.00
_cell.angle_gamma   90.00
#
_symmetry.space_group_name_H-M   'P 1'
#
loop_
_entity.id
_entity.type
_entity.pdbx_description
1 polymer ?
#
loop_
_entity_poly.entity_id
_entity_poly.type
_entity_poly.pdbx_seq_one_letter_code
_entity_poly.pdbx_strand_id
1 'polypeptide(L)'
;MAWRAIRLKPAILDIIARISSRIYLGDQLCRNEAWLKITKTYTTNFYTASTNLRMFPRSIRPLAHWFLPECKKLRQERKDAIGIITPLIERRRELRRAAIAAGQPLPVFHDAIDWSEQEAEAAGTGAAFDPVIFQLTLSLLAIHTTYDLLQQTMIDLGRHPEYIEPLRQEVVQLLREEGWKKTTLFKMKLLDSAIKESQRMKPGSIVTMRRYVTEDITLSSGLTLKKGTRLNVDNRRMDDPKIYENPEVYNPYRFYDMRSEVGKDHGAQLVSTGSNHMGFGHGQHSCPGRFFAANEIKVALCHILVKYDWKLCPDTETKPDTRGMIAKSSPVTDILIKRRESVELDLEAI
;
A
#
# COMPACT_ATOMS: atom_id res chain seq x y z
N MET A 1 4.58 -11.58 28.98
CA MET A 1 3.19 -11.30 28.54
C MET A 1 2.58 -12.55 27.88
N ALA A 2 1.26 -12.74 27.94
CA ALA A 2 0.59 -13.93 27.41
C ALA A 2 0.35 -13.87 25.89
N TRP A 3 0.25 -15.04 25.23
CA TRP A 3 -0.20 -15.16 23.85
C TRP A 3 -1.69 -14.81 23.74
N ARG A 4 -2.07 -14.07 22.71
CA ARG A 4 -3.47 -13.73 22.39
C ARG A 4 -3.79 -14.07 20.93
N ALA A 5 -4.97 -14.64 20.69
CA ALA A 5 -5.48 -14.85 19.34
C ALA A 5 -6.11 -13.56 18.81
N ILE A 6 -5.80 -13.18 17.58
CA ILE A 6 -6.42 -12.04 16.89
C ILE A 6 -6.69 -12.35 15.42
N ARG A 7 -7.73 -11.72 14.86
CA ARG A 7 -7.97 -11.68 13.41
C ARG A 7 -6.96 -10.74 12.77
N LEU A 8 -6.19 -11.25 11.81
CA LEU A 8 -5.06 -10.51 11.24
C LEU A 8 -5.52 -9.31 10.40
N LYS A 9 -6.48 -9.50 9.50
CA LYS A 9 -6.96 -8.47 8.57
C LYS A 9 -7.33 -7.12 9.20
N PRO A 10 -8.25 -7.03 10.18
CA PRO A 10 -8.63 -5.75 10.78
C PRO A 10 -7.45 -5.10 11.51
N ALA A 11 -6.60 -5.88 12.19
CA ALA A 11 -5.43 -5.34 12.89
C ALA A 11 -4.43 -4.70 11.92
N ILE A 12 -4.12 -5.36 10.80
CA ILE A 12 -3.20 -4.83 9.78
C ILE A 12 -3.81 -3.66 9.02
N LEU A 13 -5.11 -3.73 8.71
CA LEU A 13 -5.83 -2.63 8.09
C LEU A 13 -5.81 -1.37 8.98
N ASP A 14 -5.97 -1.51 10.29
CA ASP A 14 -5.91 -0.39 11.24
C ASP A 14 -4.50 0.22 11.32
N ILE A 15 -3.46 -0.61 11.31
CA ILE A 15 -2.06 -0.15 11.28
C ILE A 15 -1.80 0.69 10.03
N ILE A 16 -2.10 0.15 8.85
CA ILE A 16 -1.87 0.85 7.58
C ILE A 16 -2.74 2.10 7.45
N ALA A 17 -4.02 2.04 7.82
CA ALA A 17 -4.90 3.21 7.81
C ALA A 17 -4.31 4.37 8.63
N ARG A 18 -3.72 4.07 9.80
CA ARG A 18 -3.08 5.07 10.66
C ARG A 18 -1.75 5.59 10.12
N ILE A 19 -0.88 4.70 9.64
CA ILE A 19 0.43 5.10 9.08
C ILE A 19 0.25 5.96 7.84
N SER A 20 -0.58 5.52 6.89
CA SER A 20 -0.92 6.30 5.70
C SER A 20 -1.55 7.64 6.04
N SER A 21 -2.53 7.66 6.96
CA SER A 21 -3.19 8.93 7.35
C SER A 21 -2.23 9.92 8.02
N ARG A 22 -1.17 9.45 8.70
CA ARG A 22 -0.13 10.34 9.26
C ARG A 22 0.60 11.10 8.18
N ILE A 23 0.89 10.46 7.05
CA ILE A 23 1.57 11.12 5.92
C ILE A 23 0.60 11.92 5.07
N TYR A 24 -0.68 11.55 5.04
CA TYR A 24 -1.65 12.26 4.21
C TYR A 24 -2.25 13.49 4.86
N LEU A 25 -2.53 13.44 6.17
CA LEU A 25 -3.24 14.48 6.92
C LEU A 25 -2.49 15.00 8.15
N GLY A 26 -1.27 14.50 8.40
CA GLY A 26 -0.48 14.86 9.56
C GLY A 26 -0.89 14.11 10.83
N ASP A 27 -0.26 14.51 11.94
CA ASP A 27 -0.39 13.86 13.25
C ASP A 27 -1.75 14.05 13.93
N GLN A 28 -2.44 15.16 13.67
CA GLN A 28 -3.73 15.50 14.28
C GLN A 28 -4.86 14.54 13.85
N LEU A 29 -4.92 14.19 12.56
CA LEU A 29 -6.03 13.39 12.01
C LEU A 29 -5.68 11.92 11.83
N CYS A 30 -4.41 11.52 11.96
CA CYS A 30 -4.01 10.12 11.81
C CYS A 30 -4.59 9.15 12.86
N ARG A 31 -5.14 9.68 13.95
CA ARG A 31 -5.85 8.95 15.00
C ARG A 31 -7.34 9.30 15.08
N ASN A 32 -7.85 10.09 14.15
CA ASN A 32 -9.28 10.43 14.11
C ASN A 32 -10.09 9.20 13.67
N GLU A 33 -10.85 8.61 14.59
CA GLU A 33 -11.60 7.38 14.33
C GLU A 33 -12.62 7.51 13.19
N ALA A 34 -13.23 8.69 13.03
CA ALA A 34 -14.18 8.94 11.93
C ALA A 34 -13.45 8.92 10.57
N TRP A 35 -12.28 9.56 10.48
CA TRP A 35 -11.44 9.50 9.29
C TRP A 35 -10.94 8.09 9.00
N LEU A 36 -10.39 7.40 10.01
CA LEU A 36 -9.91 6.03 9.84
C LEU A 36 -11.02 5.08 9.40
N LYS A 37 -12.25 5.29 9.88
CA LYS A 37 -13.42 4.55 9.38
C LYS A 37 -13.63 4.82 7.89
N ILE A 38 -13.64 6.08 7.47
CA ILE A 38 -13.79 6.47 6.05
C ILE A 38 -12.70 5.83 5.19
N THR A 39 -11.42 5.92 5.54
CA THR A 39 -10.33 5.38 4.71
C THR A 39 -10.42 3.86 4.53
N LYS A 40 -10.89 3.15 5.55
CA LYS A 40 -11.12 1.69 5.52
C LYS A 40 -12.36 1.29 4.72
N THR A 41 -13.44 2.09 4.75
CA THR A 41 -14.72 1.71 4.12
C THR A 41 -14.93 2.28 2.73
N TYR A 42 -14.38 3.47 2.45
CA TYR A 42 -14.58 4.21 1.20
C TYR A 42 -14.20 3.39 -0.02
N THR A 43 -13.05 2.71 0.02
CA THR A 43 -12.59 1.84 -1.07
C THR A 43 -13.55 0.70 -1.37
N THR A 44 -14.03 0.04 -0.33
CA THR A 44 -14.97 -1.09 -0.49
C THR A 44 -16.28 -0.59 -1.07
N ASN A 45 -16.83 0.51 -0.54
CA ASN A 45 -18.05 1.11 -1.05
C ASN A 45 -17.88 1.60 -2.50
N PHE A 46 -16.72 2.16 -2.85
CA PHE A 46 -16.41 2.65 -4.19
C PHE A 46 -16.46 1.53 -5.22
N TYR A 47 -15.77 0.41 -4.96
CA TYR A 47 -15.77 -0.73 -5.88
C TYR A 47 -17.14 -1.41 -5.97
N THR A 48 -17.86 -1.53 -4.86
CA THR A 48 -19.24 -2.08 -4.86
C THR A 48 -20.18 -1.17 -5.64
N ALA A 49 -20.16 0.15 -5.39
CA ALA A 49 -20.95 1.12 -6.14
C ALA A 49 -20.61 1.09 -7.64
N SER A 50 -19.32 1.05 -8.01
CA SER A 50 -18.89 0.97 -9.41
C SER A 50 -19.39 -0.32 -10.08
N THR A 51 -19.37 -1.45 -9.38
CA THR A 51 -19.83 -2.73 -9.89
C THR A 51 -21.35 -2.72 -10.08
N ASN A 52 -22.10 -2.29 -9.07
CA ASN A 52 -23.56 -2.21 -9.12
C ASN A 52 -24.03 -1.22 -10.20
N LEU A 53 -23.37 -0.06 -10.34
CA LEU A 53 -23.69 0.90 -11.41
C LEU A 53 -23.45 0.35 -12.82
N ARG A 54 -22.49 -0.56 -13.00
CA ARG A 54 -22.23 -1.18 -14.31
C ARG A 54 -23.34 -2.11 -14.76
N MET A 55 -24.16 -2.62 -13.84
CA MET A 55 -25.35 -3.42 -14.17
C MET A 55 -26.43 -2.60 -14.88
N PHE A 56 -26.42 -1.27 -14.73
CA PHE A 56 -27.35 -0.39 -15.43
C PHE A 56 -26.78 0.05 -16.80
N PRO A 57 -27.65 0.18 -17.83
CA PRO A 57 -27.29 0.83 -19.10
C PRO A 57 -26.71 2.23 -18.88
N ARG A 58 -25.78 2.65 -19.75
CA ARG A 58 -25.07 3.94 -19.61
C ARG A 58 -26.01 5.13 -19.45
N SER A 59 -27.14 5.15 -20.16
CA SER A 59 -28.16 6.21 -20.11
C SER A 59 -28.92 6.29 -18.78
N ILE A 60 -29.04 5.19 -18.04
CA ILE A 60 -29.81 5.12 -16.78
C ILE A 60 -28.94 5.43 -15.56
N ARG A 61 -27.60 5.27 -15.69
CA ARG A 61 -26.65 5.51 -14.59
C ARG A 61 -26.80 6.88 -13.89
N PRO A 62 -27.03 8.01 -14.60
CA PRO A 62 -27.26 9.32 -13.98
C PRO A 62 -28.46 9.37 -13.04
N LEU A 63 -29.45 8.49 -13.22
CA LEU A 63 -30.60 8.39 -12.31
C LEU A 63 -30.36 7.31 -11.26
N ALA A 64 -29.86 6.14 -11.66
CA ALA A 64 -29.66 5.00 -10.76
C ALA A 64 -28.74 5.34 -9.56
N HIS A 65 -27.69 6.15 -9.76
CA HIS A 65 -26.76 6.47 -8.67
C HIS A 65 -27.39 7.26 -7.51
N TRP A 66 -28.55 7.88 -7.71
CA TRP A 66 -29.29 8.54 -6.64
C TRP A 66 -29.97 7.55 -5.69
N PHE A 67 -30.36 6.39 -6.20
CA PHE A 67 -31.13 5.39 -5.45
C PHE A 67 -30.25 4.30 -4.84
N LEU A 68 -29.10 3.99 -5.46
CA LEU A 68 -28.18 2.95 -4.97
C LEU A 68 -27.62 3.28 -3.57
N PRO A 69 -27.76 2.36 -2.59
CA PRO A 69 -27.29 2.56 -1.21
C PRO A 69 -25.79 2.89 -1.12
N GLU A 70 -24.96 2.23 -1.92
CA GLU A 70 -23.51 2.43 -1.89
C GLU A 70 -23.12 3.81 -2.43
N CYS A 71 -23.83 4.29 -3.45
CA CYS A 71 -23.64 5.65 -3.98
C CYS A 71 -24.08 6.71 -2.97
N LYS A 72 -25.17 6.47 -2.23
CA LYS A 72 -25.60 7.35 -1.12
C LYS A 72 -24.55 7.36 0.00
N LYS A 73 -24.02 6.20 0.35
CA LYS A 73 -22.97 6.05 1.37
C LYS A 73 -21.68 6.79 0.99
N LEU A 74 -21.24 6.70 -0.27
CA LEU A 74 -20.08 7.46 -0.75
C LEU A 74 -20.28 8.98 -0.68
N ARG A 75 -21.49 9.47 -0.95
CA ARG A 75 -21.82 10.90 -0.79
C ARG A 75 -21.78 11.31 0.69
N GLN A 76 -22.27 10.45 1.58
CA GLN A 76 -22.18 10.68 3.02
C GLN A 76 -20.73 10.67 3.50
N GLU A 77 -19.92 9.68 3.13
CA GLU A 77 -18.50 9.61 3.47
C GLU A 77 -17.73 10.83 2.95
N ARG A 78 -18.06 11.35 1.76
CA ARG A 78 -17.51 12.61 1.27
C ARG A 78 -17.92 13.78 2.16
N LYS A 79 -19.20 13.89 2.54
CA LYS A 79 -19.68 14.96 3.43
C LYS A 79 -18.98 14.92 4.79
N ASP A 80 -18.81 13.73 5.36
CA ASP A 80 -18.12 13.53 6.63
C ASP A 80 -16.64 13.89 6.49
N ALA A 81 -15.99 13.50 5.38
CA ALA A 81 -14.62 13.88 5.09
C ALA A 81 -14.43 15.41 4.94
N ILE A 82 -15.39 16.11 4.33
CA ILE A 82 -15.40 17.59 4.29
C ILE A 82 -15.42 18.15 5.71
N GLY A 83 -16.30 17.64 6.57
CA GLY A 83 -16.39 18.10 7.97
C GLY A 83 -15.11 17.86 8.80
N ILE A 84 -14.28 16.90 8.41
CA ILE A 84 -13.02 16.57 9.11
C ILE A 84 -11.83 17.35 8.55
N ILE A 85 -11.70 17.42 7.22
CA ILE A 85 -10.50 17.96 6.56
C ILE A 85 -10.56 19.48 6.45
N THR A 86 -11.73 20.06 6.14
CA THR A 86 -11.85 21.51 5.95
C THR A 86 -11.38 22.32 7.15
N PRO A 87 -11.77 22.01 8.40
CA PRO A 87 -11.30 22.76 9.56
C PRO A 87 -9.77 22.73 9.74
N LEU A 88 -9.13 21.60 9.41
CA LEU A 88 -7.68 21.47 9.46
C LEU A 88 -7.02 22.43 8.46
N ILE A 89 -7.52 22.46 7.22
CA ILE A 89 -6.98 23.30 6.15
C ILE A 89 -7.18 24.79 6.47
N GLU A 90 -8.38 25.17 6.90
CA GLU A 90 -8.70 26.54 7.29
C GLU A 90 -7.77 27.03 8.40
N ARG A 91 -7.60 26.21 9.45
CA ARG A 91 -6.65 26.50 10.54
C ARG A 91 -5.22 26.68 10.04
N ARG A 92 -4.73 25.84 9.13
CA ARG A 92 -3.37 25.98 8.57
C ARG A 92 -3.22 27.26 7.75
N ARG A 93 -4.23 27.64 6.98
CA ARG A 93 -4.26 28.90 6.22
C ARG A 93 -4.29 30.12 7.14
N GLU A 94 -5.02 30.05 8.25
CA GLU A 94 -5.00 31.08 9.29
C GLU A 94 -3.61 31.23 9.93
N LEU A 95 -2.96 30.12 10.29
CA LEU A 95 -1.60 30.16 10.84
C LEU A 95 -0.61 30.80 9.87
N ARG A 96 -0.69 30.48 8.57
CA ARG A 96 0.14 31.12 7.54
C ARG A 96 -0.14 32.61 7.41
N ARG A 97 -1.41 33.02 7.38
CA ARG A 97 -1.79 34.45 7.33
C ARG A 97 -1.27 35.22 8.54
N ALA A 98 -1.39 34.64 9.74
CA ALA A 98 -0.89 35.24 10.97
C ALA A 98 0.65 35.37 10.96
N ALA A 99 1.36 34.34 10.48
CA ALA A 99 2.82 34.39 10.33
C ALA A 99 3.26 35.49 9.36
N ILE A 100 2.59 35.64 8.21
CA ILE A 100 2.85 36.72 7.25
C ILE A 100 2.63 38.09 7.90
N ALA A 101 1.50 38.28 8.57
CA ALA A 101 1.17 39.54 9.24
C ALA A 101 2.17 39.90 10.35
N ALA A 102 2.74 38.89 11.02
CA ALA A 102 3.75 39.06 12.07
C ALA A 102 5.20 39.12 11.53
N GLY A 103 5.43 39.00 10.22
CA GLY A 103 6.77 38.91 9.64
C GLY A 103 7.55 37.65 10.08
N GLN A 104 6.85 36.59 10.48
CA GLN A 104 7.43 35.33 10.94
C GLN A 104 7.57 34.32 9.80
N PRO A 105 8.48 33.34 9.92
CA PRO A 105 8.57 32.22 8.98
C PRO A 105 7.24 31.47 8.86
N LEU A 106 6.89 31.06 7.64
CA LEU A 106 5.67 30.30 7.40
C LEU A 106 5.74 28.92 8.08
N PRO A 107 4.65 28.47 8.73
CA PRO A 107 4.58 27.11 9.24
C PRO A 107 4.58 26.10 8.08
N VAL A 108 5.46 25.11 8.18
CA VAL A 108 5.60 24.01 7.22
C VAL A 108 5.06 22.74 7.85
N PHE A 109 4.26 21.99 7.09
CA PHE A 109 3.71 20.70 7.48
C PHE A 109 4.26 19.62 6.55
N HIS A 110 4.80 18.55 7.11
CA HIS A 110 5.38 17.46 6.33
C HIS A 110 4.34 16.39 5.99
N ASP A 111 3.32 16.77 5.22
CA ASP A 111 2.25 15.87 4.78
C ASP A 111 1.73 16.20 3.37
N ALA A 112 0.92 15.29 2.84
CA ALA A 112 0.44 15.36 1.47
C ALA A 112 -0.47 16.56 1.19
N ILE A 113 -1.16 17.12 2.19
CA ILE A 113 -1.92 18.37 1.99
C ILE A 113 -0.95 19.48 1.62
N ASP A 114 0.07 19.70 2.45
CA ASP A 114 0.99 20.82 2.24
C ASP A 114 1.82 20.64 0.96
N TRP A 115 2.33 19.43 0.71
CA TRP A 115 3.04 19.13 -0.53
C TRP A 115 2.17 19.37 -1.76
N SER A 116 0.88 19.02 -1.72
CA SER A 116 -0.03 19.26 -2.84
C SER A 116 -0.35 20.74 -3.07
N GLU A 117 -0.43 21.56 -2.01
CA GLU A 117 -0.57 23.01 -2.14
C GLU A 117 0.70 23.64 -2.76
N GLN A 118 1.88 23.24 -2.30
CA GLN A 118 3.17 23.71 -2.82
C GLN A 118 3.35 23.37 -4.31
N GLU A 119 3.03 22.14 -4.71
CA GLU A 119 3.11 21.72 -6.11
C GLU A 119 2.09 22.47 -6.99
N ALA A 120 0.86 22.71 -6.48
CA ALA A 120 -0.15 23.45 -7.22
C ALA A 120 0.24 24.93 -7.43
N GLU A 121 0.89 25.54 -6.44
CA GLU A 121 1.48 26.88 -6.52
C GLU A 121 2.64 26.91 -7.51
N ALA A 122 3.59 25.99 -7.41
CA ALA A 122 4.75 25.89 -8.31
C ALA A 122 4.35 25.67 -9.77
N ALA A 123 3.27 24.92 -10.02
CA ALA A 123 2.73 24.70 -11.35
C ALA A 123 1.95 25.91 -11.92
N GLY A 124 1.78 26.99 -11.16
CA GLY A 124 0.98 28.16 -11.57
C GLY A 124 -0.51 27.87 -11.72
N THR A 125 -0.98 26.72 -11.24
CA THR A 125 -2.39 26.30 -11.36
C THR A 125 -3.29 26.89 -10.27
N GLY A 126 -2.69 27.52 -9.25
CA GLY A 126 -3.40 28.23 -8.19
C GLY A 126 -4.37 27.33 -7.43
N ALA A 127 -3.87 26.41 -6.60
CA ALA A 127 -4.66 25.56 -5.68
C ALA A 127 -5.95 24.93 -6.25
N ALA A 128 -6.02 24.68 -7.57
CA ALA A 128 -7.25 24.24 -8.25
C ALA A 128 -7.54 22.73 -8.07
N PHE A 129 -7.36 22.21 -6.86
CA PHE A 129 -7.76 20.85 -6.52
C PHE A 129 -8.64 20.83 -5.27
N ASP A 130 -9.61 19.92 -5.23
CA ASP A 130 -10.42 19.66 -4.03
C ASP A 130 -9.58 18.77 -3.09
N PRO A 131 -9.11 19.30 -1.94
CA PRO A 131 -8.24 18.54 -1.04
C PRO A 131 -8.94 17.34 -0.44
N VAL A 132 -10.26 17.36 -0.29
CA VAL A 132 -11.03 16.22 0.22
C VAL A 132 -11.05 15.10 -0.81
N ILE A 133 -11.32 15.42 -2.07
CA ILE A 133 -11.27 14.44 -3.16
C ILE A 133 -9.86 13.86 -3.33
N PHE A 134 -8.84 14.70 -3.22
CA PHE A 134 -7.45 14.26 -3.25
C PHE A 134 -7.15 13.24 -2.15
N GLN A 135 -7.53 13.55 -0.90
CA GLN A 135 -7.31 12.68 0.26
C GLN A 135 -8.10 11.36 0.20
N LEU A 136 -9.35 11.41 -0.26
CA LEU A 136 -10.15 10.22 -0.52
C LEU A 136 -9.54 9.36 -1.63
N THR A 137 -8.96 9.99 -2.66
CA THR A 137 -8.29 9.28 -3.77
C THR A 137 -6.99 8.62 -3.31
N LEU A 138 -6.15 9.29 -2.52
CA LEU A 138 -4.95 8.68 -1.93
C LEU A 138 -5.33 7.48 -1.06
N SER A 139 -6.35 7.62 -0.21
CA SER A 139 -6.85 6.55 0.65
C SER A 139 -7.38 5.36 -0.17
N LEU A 140 -8.11 5.63 -1.26
CA LEU A 140 -8.63 4.63 -2.18
C LEU A 140 -7.51 3.76 -2.80
N LEU A 141 -6.37 4.38 -3.13
CA LEU A 141 -5.28 3.73 -3.85
C LEU A 141 -4.29 3.01 -2.93
N ALA A 142 -4.00 3.57 -1.76
CA ALA A 142 -2.91 3.11 -0.92
C ALA A 142 -3.33 2.08 0.14
N ILE A 143 -4.42 2.32 0.86
CA ILE A 143 -4.73 1.54 2.08
C ILE A 143 -4.88 0.04 1.78
N HIS A 144 -5.73 -0.28 0.79
CA HIS A 144 -6.11 -1.67 0.54
C HIS A 144 -5.02 -2.53 -0.06
N THR A 145 -4.15 -1.94 -0.89
CA THR A 145 -3.05 -2.66 -1.53
C THR A 145 -1.90 -2.87 -0.57
N THR A 146 -1.57 -1.86 0.25
CA THR A 146 -0.49 -1.95 1.24
C THR A 146 -0.82 -2.94 2.36
N TYR A 147 -2.02 -2.88 2.97
CA TYR A 147 -2.36 -3.82 4.04
C TYR A 147 -2.38 -5.27 3.54
N ASP A 148 -2.83 -5.50 2.31
CA ASP A 148 -2.87 -6.83 1.72
C ASP A 148 -1.46 -7.42 1.56
N LEU A 149 -0.48 -6.62 1.10
CA LEU A 149 0.90 -7.08 0.98
C LEU A 149 1.55 -7.31 2.35
N LEU A 150 1.34 -6.41 3.31
CA LEU A 150 1.81 -6.59 4.69
C LEU A 150 1.22 -7.85 5.32
N GLN A 151 -0.10 -8.04 5.19
CA GLN A 151 -0.80 -9.20 5.70
C GLN A 151 -0.24 -10.49 5.09
N GLN A 152 -0.07 -10.53 3.77
CA GLN A 152 0.50 -11.70 3.10
C GLN A 152 1.90 -12.00 3.58
N THR A 153 2.75 -10.98 3.71
CA THR A 153 4.13 -11.15 4.19
C THR A 153 4.14 -11.76 5.59
N MET A 154 3.24 -11.32 6.49
CA MET A 154 3.12 -11.92 7.82
C MET A 154 2.59 -13.35 7.81
N ILE A 155 1.73 -13.72 6.85
CA ILE A 155 1.25 -15.09 6.67
C ILE A 155 2.39 -15.99 6.21
N ASP A 156 3.16 -15.57 5.20
CA ASP A 156 4.26 -16.37 4.66
C ASP A 156 5.37 -16.56 5.70
N LEU A 157 5.76 -15.50 6.43
CA LEU A 157 6.67 -15.63 7.58
C LEU A 157 6.08 -16.46 8.72
N GLY A 158 4.76 -16.44 8.90
CA GLY A 158 4.07 -17.28 9.88
C GLY A 158 4.08 -18.78 9.53
N ARG A 159 4.18 -19.11 8.23
CA ARG A 159 4.40 -20.48 7.74
C ARG A 159 5.86 -20.91 7.83
N HIS A 160 6.78 -19.94 7.79
CA HIS A 160 8.22 -20.13 7.78
C HIS A 160 8.90 -19.38 8.95
N PRO A 161 8.63 -19.76 10.20
CA PRO A 161 9.14 -19.06 11.37
C PRO A 161 10.67 -19.02 11.46
N GLU A 162 11.38 -19.93 10.78
CA GLU A 162 12.83 -19.97 10.64
C GLU A 162 13.42 -18.66 10.07
N TYR A 163 12.66 -17.91 9.28
CA TYR A 163 13.11 -16.65 8.67
C TYR A 163 12.88 -15.42 9.54
N ILE A 164 12.08 -15.51 10.61
CA ILE A 164 11.75 -14.36 11.47
C ILE A 164 13.00 -13.83 12.17
N GLU A 165 13.83 -14.72 12.70
CA GLU A 165 15.02 -14.32 13.48
C GLU A 165 16.09 -13.62 12.62
N PRO A 166 16.48 -14.13 11.43
CA PRO A 166 17.39 -13.41 10.53
C PRO A 166 16.87 -12.02 10.13
N LEU A 167 15.58 -11.88 9.83
CA LEU A 167 14.96 -10.59 9.49
C LEU A 167 15.02 -9.61 10.67
N ARG A 168 14.73 -10.10 11.88
CA ARG A 168 14.78 -9.31 13.09
C ARG A 168 16.21 -8.85 13.39
N GLN A 169 17.20 -9.71 13.22
CA GLN A 169 18.62 -9.36 13.40
C GLN A 169 19.05 -8.25 12.44
N GLU A 170 18.71 -8.35 11.14
CA GLU A 170 18.98 -7.29 10.16
C GLU A 170 18.37 -5.95 10.62
N VAL A 171 17.10 -5.96 11.03
CA VAL A 171 16.38 -4.75 11.47
C VAL A 171 17.03 -4.15 12.72
N VAL A 172 17.29 -4.96 13.75
CA VAL A 172 17.86 -4.49 15.02
C VAL A 172 19.26 -3.92 14.81
N GLN A 173 20.09 -4.59 14.02
CA GLN A 173 21.45 -4.13 13.73
C GLN A 173 21.42 -2.77 13.02
N LEU A 174 20.72 -2.67 11.90
CA LEU A 174 20.72 -1.44 11.09
C LEU A 174 20.11 -0.24 11.82
N LEU A 175 19.04 -0.46 12.59
CA LEU A 175 18.42 0.63 13.36
C LEU A 175 19.28 1.06 14.55
N ARG A 176 20.02 0.15 15.18
CA ARG A 176 20.97 0.50 16.25
C ARG A 176 22.16 1.31 15.72
N GLU A 177 22.67 0.96 14.54
CA GLU A 177 23.84 1.61 13.95
C GLU A 177 23.50 2.96 13.30
N GLU A 178 22.38 3.06 12.58
CA GLU A 178 22.10 4.22 11.72
C GLU A 178 20.85 5.01 12.10
N GLY A 179 19.97 4.44 12.92
CA GLY A 179 18.67 5.01 13.27
C GLY A 179 17.66 5.06 12.13
N TRP A 180 16.55 5.77 12.35
CA TRP A 180 15.48 5.92 11.35
C TRP A 180 15.88 6.88 10.22
N LYS A 181 16.43 6.33 9.14
CA LYS A 181 16.73 7.07 7.92
C LYS A 181 16.20 6.32 6.70
N LYS A 182 15.90 7.06 5.63
CA LYS A 182 15.56 6.48 4.33
C LYS A 182 16.66 5.54 3.83
N THR A 183 17.92 5.88 4.07
CA THR A 183 19.09 5.04 3.75
C THR A 183 19.12 3.75 4.56
N THR A 184 18.73 3.79 5.83
CA THR A 184 18.62 2.58 6.68
C THR A 184 17.56 1.62 6.12
N LEU A 185 16.37 2.12 5.76
CA LEU A 185 15.31 1.30 5.13
C LEU A 185 15.75 0.71 3.79
N PHE A 186 16.59 1.43 3.03
CA PHE A 186 17.18 0.94 1.79
C PHE A 186 18.19 -0.21 2.02
N LYS A 187 18.93 -0.17 3.14
CA LYS A 187 19.91 -1.20 3.53
C LYS A 187 19.30 -2.49 4.09
N MET A 188 18.03 -2.47 4.50
CA MET A 188 17.27 -3.66 4.93
C MET A 188 16.94 -4.57 3.73
N LYS A 189 17.98 -5.18 3.15
CA LYS A 189 17.92 -5.93 1.89
C LYS A 189 17.17 -7.25 2.04
N LEU A 190 17.30 -7.93 3.17
CA LEU A 190 16.62 -9.19 3.45
C LEU A 190 15.14 -8.95 3.70
N LEU A 191 14.79 -7.93 4.49
CA LEU A 191 13.39 -7.52 4.69
C LEU A 191 12.73 -7.08 3.38
N ASP A 192 13.45 -6.30 2.56
CA ASP A 192 12.99 -5.91 1.23
C ASP A 192 12.70 -7.13 0.33
N SER A 193 13.59 -8.12 0.36
CA SER A 193 13.47 -9.37 -0.39
C SER A 193 12.30 -10.22 0.10
N ALA A 194 12.10 -10.36 1.41
CA ALA A 194 10.99 -11.11 2.01
C ALA A 194 9.62 -10.55 1.60
N ILE A 195 9.47 -9.23 1.59
CA ILE A 195 8.25 -8.55 1.12
C ILE A 195 8.07 -8.78 -0.39
N LYS A 196 9.15 -8.65 -1.17
CA LYS A 196 9.11 -8.82 -2.62
C LYS A 196 8.73 -10.25 -3.01
N GLU A 197 9.23 -11.24 -2.29
CA GLU A 197 8.87 -12.64 -2.50
C GLU A 197 7.39 -12.90 -2.20
N SER A 198 6.86 -12.31 -1.13
CA SER A 198 5.42 -12.38 -0.83
C SER A 198 4.57 -11.75 -1.94
N GLN A 199 5.05 -10.64 -2.53
CA GLN A 199 4.42 -10.01 -3.69
C GLN A 199 4.55 -10.86 -4.97
N ARG A 200 5.64 -11.62 -5.12
CA ARG A 200 5.87 -12.52 -6.26
C ARG A 200 4.89 -13.69 -6.23
N MET A 201 4.81 -14.38 -5.10
CA MET A 201 3.98 -15.57 -4.92
C MET A 201 2.49 -15.27 -4.90
N LYS A 202 2.10 -14.13 -4.32
CA LYS A 202 0.72 -13.64 -4.30
C LYS A 202 0.66 -12.21 -4.83
N PRO A 203 0.68 -12.02 -6.16
CA PRO A 203 0.41 -10.72 -6.73
C PRO A 203 -1.04 -10.35 -6.46
N GLY A 204 -1.33 -9.06 -6.23
CA GLY A 204 -2.70 -8.61 -5.92
C GLY A 204 -3.71 -8.81 -7.08
N SER A 205 -3.21 -9.19 -8.26
CA SER A 205 -4.01 -9.52 -9.44
C SER A 205 -3.22 -10.49 -10.32
N ILE A 206 -3.89 -11.42 -11.00
CA ILE A 206 -3.26 -12.36 -11.96
C ILE A 206 -2.91 -11.67 -13.29
N VAL A 207 -3.50 -10.50 -13.55
CA VAL A 207 -3.13 -9.61 -14.67
C VAL A 207 -2.92 -8.19 -14.19
N THR A 208 -2.00 -7.45 -14.80
CA THR A 208 -1.69 -6.05 -14.49
C THR A 208 -1.77 -5.20 -15.77
N MET A 209 -1.31 -3.95 -15.70
CA MET A 209 -1.07 -3.11 -16.88
C MET A 209 -2.29 -3.01 -17.80
N ARG A 210 -3.47 -2.73 -17.23
CA ARG A 210 -4.72 -2.60 -18.01
C ARG A 210 -4.61 -1.44 -19.01
N ARG A 211 -4.85 -1.68 -20.29
CA ARG A 211 -4.77 -0.68 -21.37
C ARG A 211 -6.03 -0.68 -22.23
N TYR A 212 -6.27 0.48 -22.84
CA TYR A 212 -7.27 0.66 -23.89
C TYR A 212 -6.55 1.18 -25.12
N VAL A 213 -6.68 0.48 -26.24
CA VAL A 213 -6.00 0.80 -27.50
C VAL A 213 -6.71 2.00 -28.12
N THR A 214 -6.00 3.14 -28.22
CA THR A 214 -6.54 4.41 -28.70
C THR A 214 -6.47 4.56 -30.22
N GLU A 215 -5.55 3.83 -30.85
CA GLU A 215 -5.33 3.76 -32.30
C GLU A 215 -4.77 2.38 -32.67
N ASP A 216 -4.95 1.98 -33.94
CA ASP A 216 -4.41 0.70 -34.41
C ASP A 216 -2.87 0.69 -34.26
N ILE A 217 -2.32 -0.35 -33.65
CA ILE A 217 -0.88 -0.48 -33.42
C ILE A 217 -0.41 -1.91 -33.71
N THR A 218 0.64 -2.05 -34.50
CA THR A 218 1.29 -3.35 -34.76
C THR A 218 2.47 -3.53 -33.82
N LEU A 219 2.42 -4.59 -33.01
CA LEU A 219 3.50 -4.94 -32.09
C LEU A 219 4.70 -5.54 -32.84
N SER A 220 5.86 -5.59 -32.19
CA SER A 220 7.06 -6.25 -32.75
C SER A 220 6.87 -7.73 -33.08
N SER A 221 5.87 -8.39 -32.48
CA SER A 221 5.47 -9.76 -32.81
C SER A 221 4.68 -9.88 -34.12
N GLY A 222 4.35 -8.76 -34.77
CA GLY A 222 3.47 -8.71 -35.94
C GLY A 222 1.97 -8.67 -35.59
N LEU A 223 1.60 -8.80 -34.32
CA LEU A 223 0.19 -8.70 -33.90
C LEU A 223 -0.31 -7.26 -34.00
N THR A 224 -1.34 -7.03 -34.82
CA THR A 224 -2.04 -5.73 -34.87
C THR A 224 -3.16 -5.66 -33.84
N LEU A 225 -3.03 -4.74 -32.90
CA LEU A 225 -4.05 -4.39 -31.92
C LEU A 225 -4.96 -3.31 -32.51
N LYS A 226 -6.27 -3.56 -32.55
CA LYS A 226 -7.25 -2.62 -33.10
C LYS A 226 -7.69 -1.58 -32.08
N LYS A 227 -7.94 -0.36 -32.54
CA LYS A 227 -8.58 0.70 -31.76
C LYS A 227 -9.84 0.18 -31.07
N GLY A 228 -9.97 0.49 -29.79
CA GLY A 228 -11.08 0.03 -28.95
C GLY A 228 -10.82 -1.27 -28.19
N THR A 229 -9.72 -1.98 -28.48
CA THR A 229 -9.35 -3.20 -27.76
C THR A 229 -8.94 -2.89 -26.32
N ARG A 230 -9.39 -3.73 -25.38
CA ARG A 230 -8.92 -3.72 -23.98
C ARG A 230 -7.90 -4.81 -23.76
N LEU A 231 -6.78 -4.46 -23.14
CA LEU A 231 -5.66 -5.37 -22.91
C LEU A 231 -5.29 -5.39 -21.43
N ASN A 232 -4.77 -6.53 -20.99
CA ASN A 232 -4.09 -6.69 -19.72
C ASN A 232 -2.84 -7.52 -19.97
N VAL A 233 -1.82 -7.36 -19.14
CA VAL A 233 -0.61 -8.18 -19.19
C VAL A 233 -0.70 -9.24 -18.09
N ASP A 234 -0.49 -10.51 -18.41
CA ASP A 234 -0.54 -11.57 -17.41
C ASP A 234 0.72 -11.63 -16.56
N ASN A 235 0.54 -11.93 -15.27
CA ASN A 235 1.64 -11.99 -14.31
C ASN A 235 2.33 -13.37 -14.25
N ARG A 236 2.08 -14.27 -15.21
CA ARG A 236 2.60 -15.67 -15.14
C ARG A 236 4.12 -15.76 -15.03
N ARG A 237 4.86 -14.76 -15.53
CA ARG A 237 6.32 -14.70 -15.40
C ARG A 237 6.79 -14.66 -13.94
N MET A 238 5.95 -14.20 -13.02
CA MET A 238 6.25 -14.19 -11.57
C MET A 238 6.25 -15.61 -10.96
N ASP A 239 5.69 -16.58 -11.67
CA ASP A 239 5.58 -17.99 -11.27
C ASP A 239 6.26 -18.93 -12.30
N ASP A 240 7.05 -18.37 -13.23
CA ASP A 240 7.70 -19.16 -14.28
C ASP A 240 8.98 -19.84 -13.74
N PRO A 241 9.06 -21.18 -13.74
CA PRO A 241 10.24 -21.90 -13.25
C PRO A 241 11.50 -21.64 -14.08
N LYS A 242 11.38 -21.10 -15.30
CA LYS A 242 12.53 -20.66 -16.11
C LYS A 242 13.13 -19.34 -15.63
N ILE A 243 12.40 -18.59 -14.82
CA ILE A 243 12.80 -17.29 -14.28
C ILE A 243 13.14 -17.40 -12.79
N TYR A 244 12.33 -18.15 -12.04
CA TYR A 244 12.46 -18.34 -10.60
C TYR A 244 12.59 -19.83 -10.29
N GLU A 245 13.71 -20.25 -9.73
CA GLU A 245 13.91 -21.63 -9.28
C GLU A 245 12.95 -21.98 -8.13
N ASN A 246 12.27 -23.13 -8.19
CA ASN A 246 11.23 -23.54 -7.23
C ASN A 246 10.24 -22.40 -6.95
N PRO A 247 9.48 -21.93 -7.98
CA PRO A 247 8.65 -20.74 -7.88
C PRO A 247 7.49 -20.89 -6.87
N GLU A 248 7.11 -22.11 -6.52
CA GLU A 248 6.12 -22.44 -5.50
C GLU A 248 6.64 -22.35 -4.06
N VAL A 249 7.96 -22.28 -3.87
CA VAL A 249 8.60 -22.22 -2.55
C VAL A 249 8.85 -20.78 -2.15
N TYR A 250 8.37 -20.41 -0.96
CA TYR A 250 8.69 -19.11 -0.35
C TYR A 250 10.15 -19.08 0.08
N ASN A 251 10.94 -18.22 -0.58
CA ASN A 251 12.33 -17.99 -0.24
C ASN A 251 12.59 -16.48 -0.04
N PRO A 252 12.69 -15.99 1.20
CA PRO A 252 12.95 -14.57 1.46
C PRO A 252 14.37 -14.15 1.07
N TYR A 253 15.29 -15.08 0.79
CA TYR A 253 16.62 -14.78 0.27
C TYR A 253 16.66 -14.66 -1.26
N ARG A 254 15.60 -15.03 -1.98
CA ARG A 254 15.58 -15.06 -3.46
C ARG A 254 16.04 -13.74 -4.11
N PHE A 255 15.53 -12.61 -3.64
CA PHE A 255 15.94 -11.30 -4.15
C PHE A 255 17.08 -10.68 -3.34
N TYR A 256 17.47 -11.27 -2.21
CA TYR A 256 18.67 -10.89 -1.48
C TYR A 256 19.91 -11.40 -2.23
N ASP A 257 19.92 -12.68 -2.58
CA ASP A 257 21.01 -13.35 -3.30
C ASP A 257 21.16 -12.83 -4.73
N MET A 258 20.04 -12.51 -5.40
CA MET A 258 20.02 -11.89 -6.73
C MET A 258 20.84 -10.59 -6.82
N ARG A 259 21.06 -9.89 -5.71
CA ARG A 259 21.87 -8.65 -5.66
C ARG A 259 23.35 -8.92 -5.91
N SER A 260 23.82 -10.12 -5.59
CA SER A 260 25.20 -10.54 -5.80
C SER A 260 25.43 -11.10 -7.21
N GLU A 261 24.35 -11.38 -7.95
CA GLU A 261 24.44 -11.85 -9.33
C GLU A 261 24.73 -10.69 -10.29
N VAL A 262 25.76 -10.86 -11.11
CA VAL A 262 26.21 -9.86 -12.08
C VAL A 262 25.05 -9.46 -13.00
N GLY A 263 24.72 -8.17 -13.01
CA GLY A 263 23.69 -7.60 -13.86
C GLY A 263 22.25 -7.76 -13.36
N LYS A 264 21.98 -8.42 -12.23
CA LYS A 264 20.60 -8.62 -11.72
C LYS A 264 20.21 -7.75 -10.52
N ASP A 265 21.16 -7.04 -9.89
CA ASP A 265 20.88 -6.18 -8.72
C ASP A 265 19.78 -5.12 -8.96
N HIS A 266 19.73 -4.54 -10.16
CA HIS A 266 18.70 -3.56 -10.53
C HIS A 266 17.27 -4.11 -10.40
N GLY A 267 17.09 -5.42 -10.57
CA GLY A 267 15.81 -6.10 -10.46
C GLY A 267 15.48 -6.62 -9.06
N ALA A 268 16.40 -6.52 -8.10
CA ALA A 268 16.25 -7.15 -6.79
C ALA A 268 15.36 -6.36 -5.81
N GLN A 269 15.37 -5.02 -5.88
CA GLN A 269 14.64 -4.21 -4.89
C GLN A 269 13.12 -4.37 -5.02
N LEU A 270 12.38 -4.33 -3.92
CA LEU A 270 10.91 -4.38 -3.90
C LEU A 270 10.29 -3.36 -4.87
N VAL A 271 10.85 -2.15 -4.90
CA VAL A 271 10.40 -1.04 -5.74
C VAL A 271 10.84 -1.13 -7.20
N SER A 272 11.72 -2.08 -7.54
CA SER A 272 12.14 -2.31 -8.93
C SER A 272 10.99 -2.90 -9.74
N THR A 273 10.79 -2.35 -10.93
CA THR A 273 9.80 -2.84 -11.89
C THR A 273 10.49 -3.56 -13.03
N GLY A 274 9.88 -4.62 -13.55
CA GLY A 274 10.39 -5.33 -14.71
C GLY A 274 9.34 -6.23 -15.33
N SER A 275 9.60 -6.73 -16.53
CA SER A 275 8.72 -7.68 -17.22
C SER A 275 8.62 -9.03 -16.50
N ASN A 276 9.64 -9.42 -15.72
CA ASN A 276 9.62 -10.65 -14.92
C ASN A 276 8.89 -10.47 -13.57
N HIS A 277 8.78 -9.25 -13.05
CA HIS A 277 8.10 -8.94 -11.78
C HIS A 277 7.25 -7.68 -11.89
N MET A 278 5.95 -7.85 -12.06
CA MET A 278 5.00 -6.76 -12.32
C MET A 278 4.13 -6.40 -11.10
N GLY A 279 4.59 -6.68 -9.88
CA GLY A 279 3.87 -6.35 -8.66
C GLY A 279 3.48 -4.87 -8.52
N PHE A 280 4.30 -3.96 -9.06
CA PHE A 280 4.03 -2.53 -9.16
C PHE A 280 3.74 -2.05 -10.59
N GLY A 281 3.43 -2.96 -11.53
CA GLY A 281 3.39 -2.65 -12.96
C GLY A 281 4.78 -2.32 -13.52
N HIS A 282 4.84 -1.73 -14.71
CA HIS A 282 6.11 -1.41 -15.40
C HIS A 282 5.96 -0.21 -16.35
N GLY A 283 7.09 0.39 -16.75
CA GLY A 283 7.13 1.53 -17.68
C GLY A 283 6.54 2.83 -17.11
N GLN A 284 6.06 3.70 -18.00
CA GLN A 284 5.54 5.04 -17.65
C GLN A 284 4.36 5.02 -16.68
N HIS A 285 3.62 3.92 -16.62
CA HIS A 285 2.48 3.74 -15.70
C HIS A 285 2.78 2.73 -14.59
N SER A 286 4.07 2.55 -14.25
CA SER A 286 4.44 1.89 -13.00
C SER A 286 3.82 2.63 -11.81
N CYS A 287 3.56 1.91 -10.73
CA CYS A 287 2.92 2.45 -9.54
C CYS A 287 3.74 3.64 -9.01
N PRO A 288 3.16 4.85 -8.94
CA PRO A 288 3.86 6.02 -8.42
C PRO A 288 4.09 5.90 -6.90
N GLY A 289 3.18 5.22 -6.19
CA GLY A 289 3.26 5.02 -4.74
C GLY A 289 4.18 3.89 -4.27
N ARG A 290 4.91 3.20 -5.16
CA ARG A 290 5.70 2.00 -4.79
C ARG A 290 6.75 2.25 -3.70
N PHE A 291 7.41 3.40 -3.73
CA PHE A 291 8.41 3.78 -2.72
C PHE A 291 7.75 4.05 -1.37
N PHE A 292 6.60 4.71 -1.38
CA PHE A 292 5.81 4.97 -0.19
C PHE A 292 5.34 3.65 0.45
N ALA A 293 4.70 2.78 -0.34
CA ALA A 293 4.22 1.48 0.12
C ALA A 293 5.35 0.60 0.67
N ALA A 294 6.50 0.54 -0.02
CA ALA A 294 7.66 -0.24 0.44
C ALA A 294 8.16 0.26 1.81
N ASN A 295 8.29 1.56 1.99
CA ASN A 295 8.73 2.13 3.27
C ASN A 295 7.69 1.92 4.37
N GLU A 296 6.41 2.11 4.07
CA GLU A 296 5.31 1.90 5.01
C GLU A 296 5.28 0.46 5.53
N ILE A 297 5.39 -0.53 4.64
CA ILE A 297 5.42 -1.95 5.00
C ILE A 297 6.68 -2.28 5.81
N LYS A 298 7.85 -1.77 5.41
CA LYS A 298 9.09 -2.00 6.16
C LYS A 298 9.01 -1.44 7.58
N VAL A 299 8.56 -0.19 7.74
CA VAL A 299 8.41 0.43 9.07
C VAL A 299 7.44 -0.38 9.94
N ALA A 300 6.30 -0.81 9.38
CA ALA A 300 5.36 -1.66 10.10
C ALA A 300 6.00 -2.99 10.51
N LEU A 301 6.70 -3.67 9.61
CA LEU A 301 7.38 -4.94 9.91
C LEU A 301 8.52 -4.77 10.92
N CYS A 302 9.28 -3.68 10.88
CA CYS A 302 10.30 -3.40 11.89
C CYS A 302 9.68 -3.37 13.30
N HIS A 303 8.56 -2.65 13.46
CA HIS A 303 7.85 -2.63 14.74
C HIS A 303 7.32 -4.01 15.13
N ILE A 304 6.79 -4.79 14.18
CA ILE A 304 6.24 -6.12 14.45
C ILE A 304 7.35 -7.10 14.86
N LEU A 305 8.42 -7.20 14.06
CA LEU A 305 9.58 -8.09 14.28
C LEU A 305 10.31 -7.80 15.60
N VAL A 306 10.47 -6.52 15.96
CA VAL A 306 11.20 -6.13 17.17
C VAL A 306 10.35 -6.28 18.42
N LYS A 307 9.05 -5.94 18.36
CA LYS A 307 8.19 -5.85 19.56
C LYS A 307 7.34 -7.11 19.82
N TYR A 308 7.17 -8.00 18.83
CA TYR A 308 6.21 -9.11 18.93
C TYR A 308 6.76 -10.45 18.41
N ASP A 309 6.28 -11.53 19.01
CA ASP A 309 6.27 -12.86 18.42
C ASP A 309 4.89 -13.11 17.82
N TRP A 310 4.82 -13.75 16.65
CA TRP A 310 3.56 -14.24 16.12
C TRP A 310 3.71 -15.63 15.49
N LYS A 311 2.60 -16.36 15.45
CA LYS A 311 2.45 -17.62 14.71
C LYS A 311 1.02 -17.77 14.23
N LEU A 312 0.81 -18.53 13.16
CA LEU A 312 -0.53 -18.86 12.69
C LEU A 312 -1.29 -19.66 13.76
N CYS A 313 -2.58 -19.39 13.93
CA CYS A 313 -3.44 -20.28 14.72
C CYS A 313 -3.52 -21.66 14.05
N PRO A 314 -3.67 -22.75 14.83
CA PRO A 314 -4.01 -24.05 14.26
C PRO A 314 -5.24 -23.96 13.36
N ASP A 315 -5.21 -24.65 12.22
CA ASP A 315 -6.32 -24.75 11.24
C ASP A 315 -6.81 -23.44 10.62
N THR A 316 -6.06 -22.34 10.78
CA THR A 316 -6.45 -21.07 10.19
C THR A 316 -6.33 -21.09 8.66
N GLU A 317 -7.36 -20.61 7.97
CA GLU A 317 -7.32 -20.49 6.51
C GLU A 317 -6.37 -19.36 6.11
N THR A 318 -5.42 -19.69 5.24
CA THR A 318 -4.35 -18.80 4.77
C THR A 318 -4.28 -18.70 3.25
N LYS A 319 -5.12 -19.44 2.53
CA LYS A 319 -5.22 -19.36 1.07
C LYS A 319 -5.82 -18.01 0.64
N PRO A 320 -5.30 -17.41 -0.43
CA PRO A 320 -5.87 -16.19 -0.97
C PRO A 320 -7.35 -16.36 -1.38
N ASP A 321 -8.17 -15.34 -1.12
CA ASP A 321 -9.52 -15.19 -1.68
C ASP A 321 -9.39 -14.63 -3.10
N THR A 322 -9.37 -15.52 -4.08
CA THR A 322 -9.27 -15.18 -5.50
C THR A 322 -10.65 -15.08 -6.13
N ARG A 323 -10.98 -13.89 -6.67
CA ARG A 323 -12.25 -13.62 -7.37
C ARG A 323 -11.98 -12.98 -8.72
N GLY A 324 -12.24 -13.74 -9.78
CA GLY A 324 -11.90 -13.32 -11.15
C GLY A 324 -10.40 -13.07 -11.27
N MET A 325 -10.01 -11.83 -11.59
CA MET A 325 -8.60 -11.46 -11.76
C MET A 325 -7.90 -11.05 -10.46
N ILE A 326 -8.64 -10.78 -9.38
CA ILE A 326 -8.08 -10.23 -8.14
C ILE A 326 -7.81 -11.36 -7.15
N ALA A 327 -6.64 -11.35 -6.52
CA ALA A 327 -6.27 -12.26 -5.45
C ALA A 327 -5.97 -11.45 -4.19
N LYS A 328 -6.77 -11.63 -3.14
CA LYS A 328 -6.57 -10.98 -1.83
C LYS A 328 -6.09 -12.01 -0.82
N SER A 329 -5.28 -11.58 0.14
CA SER A 329 -4.91 -12.38 1.30
C SER A 329 -6.16 -12.84 2.05
N SER A 330 -6.08 -14.01 2.69
CA SER A 330 -7.22 -14.63 3.37
C SER A 330 -7.92 -13.65 4.33
N PRO A 331 -9.23 -13.43 4.22
CA PRO A 331 -9.94 -12.49 5.07
C PRO A 331 -10.18 -13.02 6.50
N VAL A 332 -9.89 -14.30 6.74
CA VAL A 332 -10.22 -15.02 7.96
C VAL A 332 -9.00 -15.58 8.70
N THR A 333 -7.78 -15.23 8.28
CA THR A 333 -6.57 -15.67 8.99
C THR A 333 -6.51 -15.11 10.41
N ASP A 334 -6.35 -16.03 11.35
CA ASP A 334 -6.16 -15.78 12.77
C ASP A 334 -4.71 -16.10 13.15
N ILE A 335 -4.11 -15.24 13.97
CA ILE A 335 -2.75 -15.42 14.48
C ILE A 335 -2.74 -15.39 16.01
N LEU A 336 -1.82 -16.15 16.60
CA LEU A 336 -1.40 -15.96 17.98
C LEU A 336 -0.28 -14.91 17.98
N ILE A 337 -0.41 -13.88 18.79
CA ILE A 337 0.59 -12.82 18.94
C ILE A 337 0.94 -12.62 20.42
N LYS A 338 2.21 -12.37 20.72
CA LYS A 338 2.71 -12.09 22.07
C LYS A 338 3.67 -10.91 21.99
N ARG A 339 3.54 -9.92 22.87
CA ARG A 339 4.56 -8.88 23.01
C ARG A 339 5.80 -9.48 23.66
N ARG A 340 6.98 -9.18 23.11
CA ARG A 340 8.27 -9.61 23.69
C ARG A 340 8.50 -8.91 25.03
N GLU A 341 9.13 -9.62 25.96
CA GLU A 341 9.42 -9.11 27.31
C GLU A 341 10.68 -8.25 27.31
N SER A 342 11.74 -8.73 26.66
CA SER A 342 12.91 -7.95 26.31
C SER A 342 12.75 -7.39 24.89
N VAL A 343 12.60 -6.07 24.81
CA VAL A 343 12.71 -5.35 23.54
C VAL A 343 14.17 -4.91 23.44
N GLU A 344 14.95 -5.59 22.59
CA GLU A 344 16.40 -5.33 22.40
C GLU A 344 16.72 -3.93 21.87
N LEU A 345 15.70 -3.23 21.40
CA LEU A 345 15.83 -1.93 20.76
C LEU A 345 14.57 -1.09 20.98
N ASP A 346 14.69 0.00 21.73
CA ASP A 346 13.59 0.96 21.87
C ASP A 346 13.47 1.81 20.60
N LEU A 347 12.57 1.39 19.71
CA LEU A 347 12.31 2.05 18.43
C LEU A 347 11.78 3.49 18.56
N GLU A 348 11.32 3.91 19.73
CA GLU A 348 10.82 5.27 19.99
C GLU A 348 11.93 6.22 20.48
N ALA A 349 13.04 5.68 20.98
CA ALA A 349 14.20 6.42 21.45
C ALA A 349 15.29 6.62 20.38
N ILE A 350 15.07 6.05 19.18
CA ILE A 350 15.93 6.14 17.99
C ILE A 350 15.33 7.15 17.03
#